data_AF-A0A7Y3B7R6-F1
#
_entry.id   AF-A0A7Y3B7R6-F1
#
_cell.length_a   1.000
_cell.length_b   1.000
_cell.length_c   1.000
_cell.angle_alpha   90.00
_cell.angle_beta   90.00
_cell.angle_gamma   90.00
#
_symmetry.space_group_name_H-M   'P 1'
#
loop_
_entity.id
_entity.type
_entity.pdbx_description
1 polymer ?
#
loop_
_entity_poly.entity_id
_entity_poly.type
_entity_poly.pdbx_seq_one_letter_code
_entity_poly.pdbx_strand_id
1 'polypeptide(L)'
;MLLNFLKNTVLLFVFVLISCGSNSKKEQDKNKDILNLIHDDKPIVVGANQTENYLQLLNGKKVGIVANQTSVIFKPDGYTHLVDSLVSLKIDVSIDVTTVFSPEHGFRGKADAGEKVVDGIDTKTGIPIISLYGDNKKPKLEKESNELDQDVETIASNIDILVFDLQDVGARFYTYISTLHYAM
;
A
#
# COMPACT_ATOMS: atom_id res chain seq x y z
N MET A 1 31.35 53.39 40.32
CA MET A 1 30.73 52.07 40.05
C MET A 1 29.57 52.14 39.06
N LEU A 2 28.74 53.21 39.06
CA LEU A 2 27.62 53.40 38.13
C LEU A 2 28.01 53.49 36.63
N LEU A 3 29.20 54.02 36.29
CA LEU A 3 29.60 54.26 34.90
C LEU A 3 29.96 52.98 34.12
N ASN A 4 30.35 51.90 34.80
CA ASN A 4 30.70 50.63 34.17
C ASN A 4 29.46 49.77 33.85
N PHE A 5 28.36 49.97 34.59
CA PHE A 5 27.08 49.33 34.30
C PHE A 5 26.49 49.86 32.99
N LEU A 6 26.55 51.19 32.75
CA LEU A 6 26.04 51.80 31.52
C LEU A 6 26.74 51.27 30.26
N LYS A 7 28.06 51.02 30.33
CA LYS A 7 28.85 50.49 29.20
C LYS A 7 28.47 49.04 28.84
N ASN A 8 28.22 48.20 29.84
CA ASN A 8 27.83 46.81 29.61
C ASN A 8 26.38 46.68 29.11
N THR A 9 25.48 47.56 29.53
CA THR A 9 24.09 47.55 29.03
C THR A 9 23.99 48.01 27.57
N VAL A 10 24.77 49.02 27.17
CA VAL A 10 24.81 49.47 25.76
C VAL A 10 25.40 48.39 24.85
N LEU A 11 26.46 47.70 25.30
CA LEU A 11 27.06 46.60 24.53
C LEU A 11 26.09 45.43 24.32
N LEU A 12 25.27 45.09 25.34
CA LEU A 12 24.26 44.04 25.24
C LEU A 12 23.17 44.37 24.19
N PHE A 13 22.72 45.63 24.13
CA PHE A 13 21.74 46.06 23.13
C PHE A 13 22.30 46.03 21.70
N VAL A 14 23.58 46.35 21.51
CA VAL A 14 24.24 46.26 20.19
C VAL A 14 24.30 44.82 19.69
N PHE A 15 24.60 43.84 20.56
CA PHE A 15 24.61 42.42 20.18
C PHE A 15 23.22 41.88 19.83
N VAL A 16 22.16 42.32 20.52
CA VAL A 16 20.77 41.93 20.21
C VAL A 16 20.35 42.48 18.84
N LEU A 17 20.74 43.72 18.49
CA LEU A 17 20.39 44.33 17.21
C LEU A 17 21.12 43.69 16.01
N ILE A 18 22.34 43.17 16.20
CA ILE A 18 23.09 42.47 15.14
C ILE A 18 22.50 41.09 14.85
N SER A 19 21.91 40.42 15.85
CA SER A 19 21.31 39.08 15.70
C SER A 19 20.10 39.05 14.76
N CYS A 20 19.37 40.15 14.63
CA CYS A 20 18.19 40.22 13.75
C CYS A 20 18.50 40.67 12.31
N GLY A 21 19.75 41.01 11.98
CA GLY A 21 20.14 41.51 10.65
C GLY A 21 20.52 40.46 9.61
N SER A 22 20.65 39.19 10.02
CA SER A 22 21.05 38.08 9.15
C SER A 22 19.85 37.55 8.32
N ASN A 23 19.38 38.33 7.36
CA ASN A 23 18.44 37.84 6.34
C ASN A 23 19.21 37.05 5.26
N SER A 24 19.28 35.72 5.42
CA SER A 24 19.65 34.81 4.32
C SER A 24 18.49 34.74 3.32
N LYS A 25 18.43 35.71 2.40
CA LYS A 25 17.39 35.77 1.36
C LYS A 25 17.79 35.12 0.02
N LYS A 26 18.96 34.48 -0.07
CA LYS A 26 19.49 33.94 -1.35
C LYS A 26 19.32 32.44 -1.55
N GLU A 27 19.00 31.68 -0.51
CA GLU A 27 18.87 30.22 -0.57
C GLU A 27 17.41 29.74 -0.68
N GLN A 28 16.46 30.62 -0.32
CA GLN A 28 15.03 30.31 -0.32
C GLN A 28 14.40 30.30 -1.73
N ASP A 29 14.88 31.15 -2.65
CA ASP A 29 14.36 31.22 -4.01
C ASP A 29 14.77 30.00 -4.86
N LYS A 30 16.03 29.54 -4.74
CA LYS A 30 16.49 28.34 -5.48
C LYS A 30 15.75 27.07 -5.07
N ASN A 31 15.43 26.91 -3.78
CA ASN A 31 14.66 25.76 -3.30
C ASN A 31 13.21 25.79 -3.79
N LYS A 32 12.61 26.98 -3.91
CA LYS A 32 11.25 27.15 -4.47
C LYS A 32 11.18 26.78 -5.95
N ASP A 33 12.18 27.17 -6.72
CA ASP A 33 12.24 26.82 -8.15
C ASP A 33 12.45 25.32 -8.36
N ILE A 34 13.25 24.65 -7.52
CA ILE A 34 13.40 23.18 -7.55
C ILE A 34 12.10 22.48 -7.12
N LEU A 35 11.41 22.96 -6.08
CA LEU A 35 10.13 22.39 -5.64
C LEU A 35 9.04 22.52 -6.71
N ASN A 36 9.01 23.64 -7.43
CA ASN A 36 8.06 23.86 -8.53
C ASN A 36 8.38 23.03 -9.78
N LEU A 37 9.64 22.62 -9.99
CA LEU A 37 10.03 21.70 -11.07
C LEU A 37 9.66 20.24 -10.78
N ILE A 38 9.45 19.88 -9.51
CA ILE A 38 9.12 18.53 -9.06
C ILE A 38 7.60 18.33 -8.93
N HIS A 39 6.82 19.40 -8.78
CA HIS A 39 5.37 19.33 -8.68
C HIS A 39 4.74 19.26 -10.08
N ASP A 40 4.55 18.04 -10.59
CA ASP A 40 3.51 17.80 -11.60
C ASP A 40 2.17 17.84 -10.85
N ASP A 41 1.39 18.89 -11.09
CA ASP A 41 0.07 19.09 -10.47
C ASP A 41 -0.98 18.09 -10.99
N LYS A 42 -0.62 17.22 -11.93
CA LYS A 42 -1.53 16.18 -12.39
C LYS A 42 -1.78 15.16 -11.29
N PRO A 43 -3.06 14.82 -11.04
CA PRO A 43 -3.39 13.77 -10.08
C PRO A 43 -2.81 12.43 -10.55
N ILE A 44 -2.22 11.69 -9.60
CA ILE A 44 -1.70 10.35 -9.85
C ILE A 44 -2.88 9.40 -10.10
N VAL A 45 -2.82 8.65 -11.20
CA VAL A 45 -3.76 7.55 -11.47
C VAL A 45 -3.07 6.23 -11.12
N VAL A 46 -3.49 5.61 -10.01
CA VAL A 46 -2.92 4.32 -9.54
C VAL A 46 -3.23 3.18 -10.51
N GLY A 47 -2.46 2.09 -10.44
CA GLY A 47 -2.62 0.94 -11.33
C GLY A 47 -4.01 0.33 -11.31
N ALA A 48 -4.62 0.17 -10.12
CA ALA A 48 -5.97 -0.37 -9.95
C ALA A 48 -7.07 0.46 -10.68
N ASN A 49 -6.84 1.76 -10.89
CA ASN A 49 -7.76 2.63 -11.62
C ASN A 49 -7.66 2.50 -13.15
N GLN A 50 -6.59 1.93 -13.67
CA GLN A 50 -6.30 1.83 -15.11
C GLN A 50 -6.83 0.51 -15.70
N THR A 51 -8.09 0.19 -15.43
CA THR A 51 -8.74 -1.08 -15.80
C THR A 51 -8.59 -1.46 -17.28
N GLU A 52 -8.63 -0.47 -18.17
CA GLU A 52 -8.45 -0.60 -19.61
C GLU A 52 -7.11 -1.24 -20.00
N ASN A 53 -6.07 -1.09 -19.16
CA ASN A 53 -4.73 -1.59 -19.43
C ASN A 53 -4.57 -3.08 -19.07
N TYR A 54 -5.39 -3.60 -18.15
CA TYR A 54 -5.19 -4.95 -17.62
C TYR A 54 -6.40 -5.88 -17.74
N LEU A 55 -7.63 -5.39 -17.89
CA LEU A 55 -8.81 -6.28 -17.93
C LEU A 55 -8.74 -7.31 -19.06
N GLN A 56 -8.20 -6.95 -20.22
CA GLN A 56 -8.01 -7.91 -21.32
C GLN A 56 -6.97 -8.98 -21.01
N LEU A 57 -5.98 -8.69 -20.16
CA LEU A 57 -5.00 -9.67 -19.71
C LEU A 57 -5.63 -10.71 -18.77
N LEU A 58 -6.71 -10.35 -18.06
CA LEU A 58 -7.42 -11.19 -17.10
C LEU A 58 -8.56 -12.01 -17.75
N ASN A 59 -8.95 -11.67 -18.98
CA ASN A 59 -10.10 -12.28 -19.64
C ASN A 59 -9.90 -13.78 -19.88
N GLY A 60 -10.86 -14.59 -19.43
CA GLY A 60 -10.85 -16.05 -19.56
C GLY A 60 -9.81 -16.76 -18.70
N LYS A 61 -9.18 -16.07 -17.74
CA LYS A 61 -8.18 -16.63 -16.83
C LYS A 61 -8.75 -16.89 -15.45
N LYS A 62 -8.20 -17.90 -14.78
CA LYS A 62 -8.31 -18.08 -13.32
C LYS A 62 -7.36 -17.12 -12.64
N VAL A 63 -7.91 -16.15 -11.93
CA VAL A 63 -7.18 -15.04 -11.33
C VAL A 63 -7.07 -15.23 -9.83
N GLY A 64 -5.84 -15.33 -9.34
CA GLY A 64 -5.52 -15.17 -7.93
C GLY A 64 -5.21 -13.70 -7.63
N ILE A 65 -5.59 -13.20 -6.46
CA ILE A 65 -5.35 -11.79 -6.10
C ILE A 65 -4.71 -11.71 -4.72
N VAL A 66 -3.50 -11.15 -4.63
CA VAL A 66 -2.91 -10.73 -3.34
C VAL A 66 -3.41 -9.33 -3.02
N ALA A 67 -4.26 -9.22 -2.00
CA ALA A 67 -4.96 -7.99 -1.67
C ALA A 67 -5.26 -7.83 -0.18
N ASN A 68 -5.49 -6.60 0.26
CA ASN A 68 -5.98 -6.25 1.58
C ASN A 68 -6.93 -5.04 1.48
N GLN A 69 -7.24 -4.39 2.59
CA GLN A 69 -8.13 -3.23 2.62
C GLN A 69 -7.68 -2.02 1.77
N THR A 70 -6.40 -1.98 1.37
CA THR A 70 -5.84 -0.90 0.55
C THR A 70 -6.05 -1.11 -0.95
N SER A 71 -6.45 -2.32 -1.37
CA SER A 71 -6.64 -2.72 -2.76
C SER A 71 -7.95 -2.16 -3.32
N VAL A 72 -7.94 -0.87 -3.68
CA VAL A 72 -9.16 -0.13 -4.04
C VAL A 72 -9.04 0.61 -5.37
N ILE A 73 -10.16 0.67 -6.10
CA ILE A 73 -10.37 1.53 -7.25
C ILE A 73 -11.04 2.81 -6.75
N PHE A 74 -10.36 3.94 -6.90
CA PHE A 74 -10.88 5.25 -6.49
C PHE A 74 -11.94 5.76 -7.48
N LYS A 75 -12.95 6.45 -6.96
CA LYS A 75 -14.05 7.07 -7.68
C LYS A 75 -14.23 8.51 -7.19
N PRO A 76 -14.89 9.40 -7.94
CA PRO A 76 -15.10 10.79 -7.50
C PRO A 76 -15.75 10.92 -6.10
N ASP A 77 -16.58 9.96 -5.73
CA ASP A 77 -17.39 9.92 -4.51
C ASP A 77 -16.92 8.87 -3.48
N GLY A 78 -15.76 8.25 -3.68
CA GLY A 78 -15.23 7.27 -2.73
C GLY A 78 -14.35 6.21 -3.40
N TYR A 79 -14.55 4.95 -3.06
CA TYR A 79 -13.79 3.85 -3.62
C TYR A 79 -14.60 2.56 -3.64
N THR A 80 -14.15 1.59 -4.43
CA THR A 80 -14.65 0.22 -4.41
C THR A 80 -13.47 -0.72 -4.36
N HIS A 81 -13.56 -1.78 -3.57
CA HIS A 81 -12.50 -2.76 -3.48
C HIS A 81 -12.23 -3.39 -4.86
N LEU A 82 -10.97 -3.66 -5.21
CA LEU A 82 -10.57 -4.21 -6.51
C LEU A 82 -11.30 -5.52 -6.79
N VAL A 83 -11.26 -6.47 -5.86
CA VAL A 83 -11.98 -7.77 -5.96
C VAL A 83 -13.48 -7.59 -6.22
N ASP A 84 -14.14 -6.68 -5.49
CA ASP A 84 -15.58 -6.42 -5.70
C ASP A 84 -15.84 -5.90 -7.12
N SER A 85 -14.95 -5.05 -7.61
CA SER A 85 -15.03 -4.48 -8.95
C SER A 85 -14.88 -5.57 -10.01
N LEU A 86 -13.85 -6.42 -9.90
CA LEU A 86 -13.58 -7.50 -10.86
C LEU A 86 -14.71 -8.55 -10.89
N VAL A 87 -15.25 -8.94 -9.75
CA VAL A 87 -16.37 -9.89 -9.65
C VAL A 87 -17.67 -9.30 -10.20
N SER A 88 -17.85 -7.97 -10.11
CA SER A 88 -19.06 -7.30 -10.61
C SER A 88 -19.09 -7.12 -12.14
N LEU A 89 -17.95 -7.29 -12.83
CA LEU A 89 -17.88 -7.18 -14.28
C LEU A 89 -18.61 -8.37 -14.92
N LYS A 90 -19.68 -8.10 -15.64
CA LYS A 90 -20.56 -9.12 -16.25
C LYS A 90 -20.71 -9.00 -17.76
N ILE A 91 -20.04 -8.04 -18.39
CA ILE A 91 -20.24 -7.73 -19.81
C ILE A 91 -18.88 -7.76 -20.52
N ASP A 92 -18.79 -8.58 -21.57
CA ASP A 92 -17.68 -8.77 -22.52
C ASP A 92 -16.32 -9.27 -21.98
N VAL A 93 -16.10 -9.26 -20.67
CA VAL A 93 -14.90 -9.80 -20.02
C VAL A 93 -15.32 -10.79 -18.95
N SER A 94 -14.88 -12.04 -19.07
CA SER A 94 -15.12 -13.09 -18.08
C SER A 94 -13.87 -13.22 -17.22
N ILE A 95 -13.94 -12.77 -15.96
CA ILE A 95 -12.84 -12.89 -15.01
C ILE A 95 -13.27 -13.89 -13.94
N ASP A 96 -12.52 -14.98 -13.81
CA ASP A 96 -12.75 -15.98 -12.78
C ASP A 96 -11.80 -15.72 -11.60
N VAL A 97 -12.23 -14.91 -10.64
CA VAL A 97 -11.44 -14.69 -9.42
C VAL A 97 -11.61 -15.91 -8.51
N THR A 98 -10.61 -16.78 -8.51
CA THR A 98 -10.71 -18.09 -7.84
C THR A 98 -10.32 -18.01 -6.37
N THR A 99 -9.42 -17.10 -6.00
CA THR A 99 -8.85 -17.03 -4.65
C THR A 99 -8.27 -15.65 -4.36
N VAL A 100 -8.44 -15.21 -3.12
CA VAL A 100 -7.74 -14.05 -2.57
C VAL A 100 -6.69 -14.50 -1.55
N PHE A 101 -5.48 -13.98 -1.68
CA PHE A 101 -4.43 -14.12 -0.68
C PHE A 101 -4.31 -12.83 0.12
N SER A 102 -4.42 -12.91 1.45
CA SER A 102 -4.37 -11.77 2.35
C SER A 102 -3.14 -11.83 3.26
N PRO A 103 -2.38 -10.73 3.42
CA PRO A 103 -1.31 -10.63 4.41
C PRO A 103 -1.87 -10.38 5.83
N GLU A 104 -1.00 -9.91 6.73
CA GLU A 104 -1.11 -9.96 8.21
C GLU A 104 -2.27 -9.15 8.84
N HIS A 105 -2.91 -8.22 8.12
CA HIS A 105 -3.99 -7.36 8.66
C HIS A 105 -5.38 -7.70 8.10
N GLY A 106 -5.48 -8.80 7.36
CA GLY A 106 -6.74 -9.32 6.85
C GLY A 106 -7.24 -8.58 5.61
N PHE A 107 -8.11 -9.26 4.86
CA PHE A 107 -8.53 -8.83 3.54
C PHE A 107 -9.39 -7.55 3.56
N ARG A 108 -10.27 -7.41 4.56
CA ARG A 108 -11.21 -6.28 4.67
C ARG A 108 -10.86 -5.29 5.79
N GLY A 109 -9.66 -5.39 6.39
CA GLY A 109 -9.21 -4.49 7.45
C GLY A 109 -10.06 -4.54 8.72
N LYS A 110 -10.69 -5.68 9.00
CA LYS A 110 -11.51 -5.91 10.20
C LYS A 110 -10.76 -6.62 11.34
N ALA A 111 -9.53 -7.07 11.09
CA ALA A 111 -8.68 -7.73 12.07
C ALA A 111 -7.72 -6.72 12.69
N ASP A 112 -7.52 -6.79 14.01
CA ASP A 112 -6.59 -5.91 14.71
C ASP A 112 -5.12 -6.31 14.49
N ALA A 113 -4.20 -5.39 14.78
CA ALA A 113 -2.77 -5.64 14.66
C ALA A 113 -2.33 -6.80 15.57
N GLY A 114 -1.77 -7.85 14.97
CA GLY A 114 -1.30 -9.03 15.70
C GLY A 114 -2.34 -10.11 15.93
N GLU A 115 -3.58 -9.92 15.46
CA GLU A 115 -4.57 -11.00 15.44
C GLU A 115 -4.23 -12.05 14.37
N LYS A 116 -4.57 -13.31 14.65
CA LYS A 116 -4.44 -14.37 13.65
C LYS A 116 -5.50 -14.13 12.56
N VAL A 117 -5.04 -13.67 11.40
CA VAL A 117 -5.82 -13.75 10.17
C VAL A 117 -5.85 -15.22 9.77
N VAL A 118 -7.01 -15.85 9.91
CA VAL A 118 -7.25 -17.23 9.49
C VAL A 118 -7.81 -17.27 8.07
N ASP A 119 -7.61 -18.40 7.40
CA ASP A 119 -8.28 -18.69 6.15
C ASP A 119 -9.80 -18.60 6.33
N GLY A 120 -10.50 -18.22 5.27
CA GLY A 120 -11.94 -17.98 5.36
C GLY A 120 -12.59 -17.78 3.99
N ILE A 121 -13.82 -17.29 4.02
CA ILE A 121 -14.59 -16.96 2.81
C ILE A 121 -15.02 -15.50 2.93
N ASP A 122 -14.78 -14.71 1.90
CA ASP A 122 -15.29 -13.34 1.84
C ASP A 122 -16.81 -13.38 1.77
N THR A 123 -17.51 -12.94 2.82
CA THR A 123 -18.98 -13.06 2.89
C THR A 123 -19.72 -12.25 1.82
N LYS A 124 -19.05 -11.27 1.20
CA LYS A 124 -19.63 -10.44 0.14
C LYS A 124 -19.54 -11.10 -1.23
N THR A 125 -18.39 -11.69 -1.57
CA THR A 125 -18.15 -12.27 -2.90
C THR A 125 -18.24 -13.80 -2.95
N GLY A 126 -18.15 -14.47 -1.80
CA GLY A 126 -18.07 -15.93 -1.70
C GLY A 126 -16.70 -16.50 -2.04
N ILE A 127 -15.70 -15.66 -2.32
CA ILE A 127 -14.36 -16.08 -2.73
C ILE A 127 -13.55 -16.56 -1.50
N PRO A 128 -12.82 -17.68 -1.60
CA PRO A 128 -11.88 -18.12 -0.57
C PRO A 128 -10.80 -17.07 -0.31
N ILE A 129 -10.53 -16.81 0.97
CA ILE A 129 -9.43 -15.98 1.47
C ILE A 129 -8.41 -16.90 2.12
N ILE A 130 -7.16 -16.81 1.70
CA ILE A 130 -6.04 -17.53 2.30
C ILE A 130 -5.12 -16.52 2.96
N SER A 131 -4.83 -16.74 4.23
CA SER A 131 -3.83 -15.97 4.97
C SER A 131 -2.44 -16.36 4.51
N LEU A 132 -1.63 -15.38 4.11
CA LEU A 132 -0.19 -15.57 3.86
C LEU A 132 0.65 -15.31 5.12
N TYR A 133 0.03 -15.28 6.29
CA TYR A 133 0.70 -15.09 7.57
C TYR A 133 0.81 -16.40 8.36
N GLY A 134 1.71 -16.43 9.34
CA GLY A 134 2.00 -17.65 10.10
C GLY A 134 2.61 -18.75 9.23
N ASP A 135 2.02 -19.94 9.28
CA ASP A 135 2.56 -21.14 8.64
C ASP A 135 2.42 -21.14 7.10
N ASN A 136 1.57 -20.27 6.56
CA ASN A 136 1.28 -20.15 5.12
C ASN A 136 2.15 -19.11 4.40
N LYS A 137 3.20 -18.56 5.05
CA LYS A 137 4.09 -17.54 4.47
C LYS A 137 4.80 -17.97 3.18
N LYS A 138 4.98 -19.27 2.98
CA LYS A 138 5.59 -19.87 1.79
C LYS A 138 4.71 -21.04 1.32
N PRO A 139 4.56 -21.27 0.01
CA PRO A 139 4.02 -22.53 -0.48
C PRO A 139 4.79 -23.70 0.14
N LYS A 140 4.08 -24.54 0.91
CA LYS A 140 4.65 -25.76 1.50
C LYS A 140 4.57 -26.88 0.47
N LEU A 141 5.70 -27.57 0.29
CA LEU A 141 5.81 -28.73 -0.59
C LEU A 141 5.26 -30.04 0.05
N GLU A 142 5.03 -30.08 1.37
CA GLU A 142 4.55 -31.30 2.05
C GLU A 142 3.61 -30.99 3.25
N LYS A 143 2.56 -31.82 3.35
CA LYS A 143 1.32 -31.67 4.15
C LYS A 143 1.42 -32.02 5.64
N GLU A 144 0.52 -31.42 6.42
CA GLU A 144 -0.46 -32.17 7.24
C GLU A 144 -1.86 -31.56 7.02
N SER A 145 -2.87 -32.43 6.97
CA SER A 145 -4.14 -32.25 6.27
C SER A 145 -5.33 -32.01 7.20
N ASN A 146 -6.07 -30.93 6.96
CA ASN A 146 -7.52 -30.81 7.17
C ASN A 146 -8.17 -30.36 5.86
N GLU A 147 -9.47 -30.59 5.68
CA GLU A 147 -10.18 -30.43 4.39
C GLU A 147 -10.23 -28.97 3.86
N LEU A 148 -9.84 -27.98 4.67
CA LEU A 148 -9.65 -26.59 4.26
C LEU A 148 -8.18 -26.25 3.91
N ASP A 149 -7.26 -27.17 4.19
CA ASP A 149 -5.83 -27.08 3.93
C ASP A 149 -5.55 -27.58 2.50
N GLN A 150 -6.06 -26.86 1.51
CA GLN A 150 -5.43 -26.89 0.21
C GLN A 150 -4.12 -26.11 0.35
N ASP A 151 -2.98 -26.79 0.24
CA ASP A 151 -1.68 -26.14 0.31
C ASP A 151 -1.64 -24.99 -0.71
N VAL A 152 -1.06 -23.84 -0.32
CA VAL A 152 -0.92 -22.65 -1.17
C VAL A 152 -0.38 -23.01 -2.56
N GLU A 153 0.46 -24.04 -2.65
CA GLU A 153 0.98 -24.59 -3.91
C GLU A 153 -0.11 -25.20 -4.81
N THR A 154 -1.02 -25.99 -4.25
CA THR A 154 -2.15 -26.57 -5.02
C THR A 154 -3.06 -25.46 -5.53
N ILE A 155 -3.31 -24.44 -4.72
CA ILE A 155 -4.18 -23.32 -5.09
C ILE A 155 -3.50 -22.45 -6.15
N ALA A 156 -2.19 -22.16 -5.96
CA ALA A 156 -1.37 -21.48 -6.95
C ALA A 156 -1.31 -22.24 -8.28
N SER A 157 -1.26 -23.57 -8.26
CA SER A 157 -1.24 -24.39 -9.47
C SER A 157 -2.51 -24.30 -10.33
N ASN A 158 -3.62 -23.82 -9.74
CA ASN A 158 -4.90 -23.64 -10.42
C ASN A 158 -5.18 -22.17 -10.78
N ILE A 159 -4.18 -21.30 -10.67
CA ILE A 159 -4.24 -19.89 -11.05
C ILE A 159 -3.43 -19.69 -12.33
N ASP A 160 -4.03 -19.05 -13.33
CA ASP A 160 -3.36 -18.70 -14.58
C ASP A 160 -2.59 -17.37 -14.48
N ILE A 161 -3.08 -16.46 -13.62
CA ILE A 161 -2.47 -15.14 -13.40
C ILE A 161 -2.68 -14.67 -11.95
N LEU A 162 -1.61 -14.16 -11.34
CA LEU A 162 -1.64 -13.57 -10.01
C LEU A 162 -1.59 -12.04 -10.13
N VAL A 163 -2.58 -11.35 -9.57
CA VAL A 163 -2.60 -9.90 -9.43
C VAL A 163 -2.11 -9.54 -8.03
N PHE A 164 -1.12 -8.66 -7.94
CA PHE A 164 -0.61 -8.15 -6.66
C PHE A 164 -0.97 -6.68 -6.53
N ASP A 165 -1.83 -6.34 -5.58
CA ASP A 165 -2.28 -4.96 -5.34
C ASP A 165 -2.28 -4.67 -3.84
N LEU A 166 -1.17 -4.09 -3.34
CA LEU A 166 -1.01 -3.72 -1.94
C LEU A 166 -0.29 -2.38 -1.84
N GLN A 167 -0.81 -1.47 -1.01
CA GLN A 167 -0.10 -0.24 -0.66
C GLN A 167 0.98 -0.55 0.39
N ASP A 168 2.24 -0.43 0.00
CA ASP A 168 3.39 -0.49 0.91
C ASP A 168 3.78 0.91 1.41
N VAL A 169 4.64 0.99 2.43
CA VAL A 169 5.10 2.26 3.05
C VAL A 169 6.59 2.54 2.83
N GLY A 170 7.29 1.70 2.06
CA GLY A 170 8.71 1.88 1.72
C GLY A 170 9.66 1.57 2.87
N ALA A 171 9.22 0.82 3.88
CA ALA A 171 10.02 0.48 5.04
C ALA A 171 10.34 -1.02 5.08
N ARG A 172 11.62 -1.37 5.25
CA ARG A 172 12.08 -2.77 5.21
C ARG A 172 11.38 -3.71 6.21
N PHE A 173 10.96 -3.18 7.36
CA PHE A 173 10.26 -3.98 8.39
C PHE A 173 8.76 -4.13 8.11
N TYR A 174 8.25 -3.49 7.06
CA TYR A 174 6.91 -3.73 6.54
C TYR A 174 6.98 -4.87 5.52
N THR A 175 6.19 -5.92 5.71
CA THR A 175 6.46 -7.23 5.10
C THR A 175 5.74 -7.47 3.77
N TYR A 176 4.99 -6.50 3.23
CA TYR A 176 4.24 -6.71 1.97
C TYR A 176 5.17 -6.94 0.78
N ILE A 177 6.31 -6.26 0.71
CA ILE A 177 7.31 -6.54 -0.33
C ILE A 177 7.94 -7.95 -0.19
N SER A 178 8.05 -8.47 1.04
CA SER A 178 8.46 -9.85 1.26
C SER A 178 7.38 -10.83 0.79
N THR A 179 6.10 -10.50 0.99
CA THR A 179 4.97 -11.26 0.42
C THR A 179 5.04 -11.30 -1.11
N LEU A 180 5.35 -10.18 -1.77
CA LEU A 180 5.56 -10.15 -3.22
C LEU A 180 6.69 -11.10 -3.63
N HIS A 181 7.82 -11.06 -2.92
CA HIS A 181 8.95 -11.93 -3.20
C HIS A 181 8.61 -13.43 -3.09
N TYR A 182 7.76 -13.82 -2.13
CA TYR A 182 7.34 -15.22 -1.99
C TYR A 182 6.28 -15.66 -3.01
N ALA A 183 5.55 -14.70 -3.58
CA ALA A 183 4.53 -14.96 -4.59
C ALA A 183 5.11 -15.10 -6.01
N MET A 184 6.36 -14.68 -6.23
CA MET A 184 7.11 -14.79 -7.50
C MET A 184 7.93 -16.07 -7.56
#